data_AF-A0A452DJV3-F1
#
_entry.id   AF-A0A452DJV3-F1
#
_cell.length_a   1.000
_cell.length_b   1.000
_cell.length_c   1.000
_cell.angle_alpha   90.00
_cell.angle_beta   90.00
_cell.angle_gamma   90.00
#
_symmetry.space_group_name_H-M   'P 1'
#
loop_
_entity.id
_entity.type
_entity.pdbx_description
1 polymer ?
#
loop_
_entity_poly.entity_id
_entity_poly.type
_entity_poly.pdbx_seq_one_letter_code
_entity_poly.pdbx_strand_id
1 'polypeptide(L)'
;MFSELSDPCNDKKWNQFNSEVLGRPTTLSETMGKAEMWLIRSYWDFSFPRPRLPNVEFVGGLHCKPAKPLPKEMEEFVQSSGENGIVVFSLGSMVSNMSEDRAEVIASAFAQIPQKVLWRYDGKKPDNLGPNTRLYKWLPQSDLLGHPKTKAFITHGGSNGVYEAIYHGIPMVGTPLFADQADNIARMKSKGTAVRLDLETMSTRDLLNALKEVINNPSYKENVMRLSAIQHDQPMKPLDRAVFWIEFVMRHKGAKHLRPALHDLTWFQYHSLDVIGFLLACVATAIFVITKCCLFCCWKFAKTGKKGKSD
;
A
#
# COMPACT_ATOMS: atom_id res chain seq x y z
N MET A 1 -14.80 5.06 -20.89
CA MET A 1 -15.62 4.49 -19.80
C MET A 1 -14.76 4.15 -18.57
N PHE A 2 -13.79 5.01 -18.22
CA PHE A 2 -12.91 4.81 -17.04
C PHE A 2 -12.69 6.10 -16.24
N SER A 3 -13.33 7.22 -16.63
CA SER A 3 -13.23 8.52 -15.99
C SER A 3 -14.29 8.76 -14.90
N GLU A 4 -15.25 7.84 -14.71
CA GLU A 4 -16.38 7.99 -13.78
C GLU A 4 -16.31 7.08 -12.56
N LEU A 5 -15.24 6.28 -12.41
CA LEU A 5 -14.94 5.64 -11.14
C LEU A 5 -14.48 6.71 -10.16
N SER A 6 -15.46 7.36 -9.53
CA SER A 6 -15.40 8.21 -8.34
C SER A 6 -13.98 8.54 -7.90
N ASP A 7 -13.47 9.71 -8.28
CA ASP A 7 -12.23 10.24 -7.72
C ASP A 7 -12.34 10.24 -6.18
N PRO A 8 -11.61 9.37 -5.46
CA PRO A 8 -11.68 9.30 -4.01
C PRO A 8 -11.22 10.60 -3.35
N CYS A 9 -10.49 11.44 -4.10
CA CYS A 9 -10.00 12.76 -3.72
C CYS A 9 -10.91 13.92 -4.15
N ASN A 10 -12.21 13.68 -4.43
CA ASN A 10 -13.13 14.80 -4.58
C ASN A 10 -13.44 15.43 -3.21
N ASP A 11 -12.53 16.28 -2.75
CA ASP A 11 -12.60 16.99 -1.46
C ASP A 11 -13.93 17.72 -1.29
N LYS A 12 -14.50 18.29 -2.35
CA LYS A 12 -15.79 19.00 -2.27
C LYS A 12 -16.92 18.07 -1.87
N LYS A 13 -16.99 16.88 -2.47
CA LYS A 13 -18.01 15.87 -2.17
C LYS A 13 -17.88 15.40 -0.72
N TRP A 14 -16.67 15.12 -0.26
CA TRP A 14 -16.44 14.67 1.12
C TRP A 14 -16.66 15.79 2.15
N ASN A 15 -16.30 17.03 1.83
CA ASN A 15 -16.58 18.19 2.69
C ASN A 15 -18.09 18.41 2.83
N GLN A 16 -18.84 18.29 1.73
CA GLN A 16 -20.30 18.36 1.76
C GLN A 16 -20.88 17.26 2.65
N PHE A 17 -20.50 16.00 2.42
CA PHE A 17 -20.95 14.87 3.23
C PHE A 17 -20.65 15.06 4.73
N ASN A 18 -19.42 15.44 5.08
CA ASN A 18 -19.05 15.71 6.48
C ASN A 18 -19.87 16.86 7.08
N SER A 19 -20.14 17.90 6.30
CA SER A 19 -20.91 19.05 6.78
C SER A 19 -22.38 18.71 7.02
N GLU A 20 -22.98 17.90 6.13
CA GLU A 20 -24.36 17.41 6.27
C GLU A 20 -24.51 16.50 7.49
N VAL A 21 -23.61 15.53 7.66
CA VAL A 21 -23.66 14.56 8.78
C VAL A 21 -23.44 15.24 10.13
N LEU A 22 -22.54 16.23 10.20
CA LEU A 22 -22.17 16.91 11.45
C LEU A 22 -23.00 18.18 11.70
N GLY A 23 -23.85 18.60 10.76
CA GLY A 23 -24.69 19.79 10.88
C GLY A 23 -23.93 21.13 10.93
N ARG A 24 -22.65 21.14 10.55
CA ARG A 24 -21.80 22.35 10.53
C ARG A 24 -20.74 22.24 9.45
N PRO A 25 -20.28 23.36 8.84
CA PRO A 25 -19.19 23.34 7.87
C PRO A 25 -17.97 22.59 8.41
N THR A 26 -17.67 21.44 7.80
CA THR A 26 -16.58 20.54 8.23
C THR A 26 -15.89 19.97 6.99
N THR A 27 -14.56 20.03 6.98
CA THR A 27 -13.78 19.45 5.88
C THR A 27 -13.37 18.01 6.17
N LEU A 28 -13.09 17.23 5.13
CA LEU A 28 -12.52 15.89 5.25
C LEU A 28 -11.21 15.92 6.03
N SER A 29 -10.35 16.92 5.76
CA SER A 29 -9.08 17.11 6.47
C SER A 29 -9.30 17.38 7.96
N GLU A 30 -10.28 18.20 8.34
CA GLU A 30 -10.65 18.42 9.74
C GLU A 30 -11.12 17.11 10.40
N THR A 31 -11.99 16.36 9.75
CA THR A 31 -12.49 15.07 10.27
C THR A 31 -11.35 14.07 10.45
N MET A 32 -10.50 13.92 9.43
CA MET A 32 -9.32 13.06 9.45
C MET A 32 -8.34 13.48 10.54
N GLY A 33 -8.04 14.78 10.66
CA GLY A 33 -7.14 15.32 11.67
C GLY A 33 -7.60 15.07 13.10
N LYS A 34 -8.90 14.81 13.32
CA LYS A 34 -9.50 14.48 14.63
C LYS A 34 -9.48 12.99 14.97
N ALA A 35 -9.02 12.12 14.08
CA ALA A 35 -8.96 10.69 14.35
C ALA A 35 -8.08 10.38 15.57
N GLU A 36 -8.66 9.65 16.53
CA GLU A 36 -7.97 9.22 17.76
C GLU A 36 -6.99 8.07 17.50
N MET A 37 -7.29 7.22 16.50
CA MET A 37 -6.49 6.07 16.11
C MET A 37 -6.63 5.85 14.60
N TRP A 38 -5.53 5.47 13.94
CA TRP A 38 -5.48 5.14 12.53
C TRP A 38 -5.21 3.65 12.34
N LEU A 39 -6.20 2.94 11.81
CA LEU A 39 -6.04 1.53 11.41
C LEU A 39 -5.66 1.47 9.94
N ILE A 40 -4.37 1.28 9.68
CA ILE A 40 -3.82 1.25 8.33
C ILE A 40 -3.84 -0.19 7.85
N ARG A 41 -4.53 -0.46 6.74
CA ARG A 41 -4.62 -1.78 6.09
C ARG A 41 -3.34 -2.18 5.37
N SER A 42 -2.21 -2.02 6.03
CA SER A 42 -0.90 -2.46 5.58
C SER A 42 -0.11 -3.14 6.70
N TYR A 43 1.00 -3.81 6.38
CA TYR A 43 1.93 -4.42 7.34
C TYR A 43 3.36 -4.51 6.74
N TRP A 44 4.36 -4.88 7.55
CA TRP A 44 5.79 -4.75 7.23
C TRP A 44 6.33 -5.80 6.25
N ASP A 45 5.62 -6.92 6.10
CA ASP A 45 5.80 -7.90 5.03
C ASP A 45 5.64 -7.23 3.65
N PHE A 46 4.66 -6.33 3.51
CA PHE A 46 4.30 -5.67 2.25
C PHE A 46 4.86 -4.24 2.11
N SER A 47 4.79 -3.42 3.15
CA SER A 47 5.26 -2.03 3.12
C SER A 47 6.76 -1.89 3.33
N PHE A 48 7.27 -0.71 2.99
CA PHE A 48 8.62 -0.30 3.36
C PHE A 48 8.65 0.25 4.80
N PRO A 49 9.76 0.07 5.54
CA PRO A 49 9.91 0.62 6.88
C PRO A 49 9.76 2.14 6.86
N ARG A 50 9.04 2.68 7.85
CA ARG A 50 8.87 4.12 8.05
C ARG A 50 8.53 4.42 9.51
N PRO A 51 8.87 5.63 10.02
CA PRO A 51 8.41 6.06 11.34
C PRO A 51 6.89 5.95 11.45
N ARG A 52 6.40 5.56 12.63
CA ARG A 52 4.96 5.51 12.95
C ARG A 52 4.68 6.29 14.21
N LEU A 53 3.53 6.94 14.24
CA LEU A 53 3.02 7.59 15.43
C LEU A 53 2.39 6.56 16.38
N PRO A 54 2.29 6.85 17.69
CA PRO A 54 1.65 5.96 18.66
C PRO A 54 0.17 5.67 18.36
N ASN A 55 -0.52 6.58 17.67
CA ASN A 55 -1.91 6.42 17.26
C ASN A 55 -2.07 5.80 15.85
N VAL A 56 -1.06 5.10 15.33
CA VAL A 56 -1.10 4.45 14.02
C VAL A 56 -0.76 2.98 14.15
N GLU A 57 -1.70 2.14 13.75
CA GLU A 57 -1.64 0.70 13.90
C GLU A 57 -1.88 -0.01 12.56
N PHE A 58 -1.01 -0.97 12.27
CA PHE A 58 -0.96 -1.68 11.00
C PHE A 58 -1.75 -2.99 11.12
N VAL A 59 -2.79 -3.13 10.29
CA VAL A 59 -3.76 -4.24 10.29
C VAL A 59 -3.86 -4.91 8.91
N GLY A 60 -2.75 -4.91 8.16
CA GLY A 60 -2.64 -5.58 6.86
C GLY A 60 -3.01 -7.06 6.93
N GLY A 61 -3.78 -7.53 5.94
CA GLY A 61 -4.24 -8.92 5.87
C GLY A 61 -5.32 -9.33 6.87
N LEU A 62 -6.05 -8.38 7.48
CA LEU A 62 -7.17 -8.68 8.39
C LEU A 62 -8.29 -9.56 7.80
N HIS A 63 -8.40 -9.61 6.46
CA HIS A 63 -9.37 -10.44 5.75
C HIS A 63 -8.86 -11.84 5.44
N CYS A 64 -7.55 -12.09 5.56
CA CYS A 64 -6.94 -13.36 5.23
C CYS A 64 -7.35 -14.45 6.24
N LYS A 65 -7.63 -15.65 5.72
CA LYS A 65 -8.10 -16.80 6.48
C LYS A 65 -7.50 -18.08 5.89
N PRO A 66 -7.36 -19.15 6.69
CA PRO A 66 -7.03 -20.47 6.15
C PRO A 66 -8.02 -20.88 5.05
N ALA A 67 -7.50 -21.56 4.03
CA ALA A 67 -8.33 -22.03 2.92
C ALA A 67 -9.36 -23.05 3.39
N LYS A 68 -10.57 -22.93 2.85
CA LYS A 68 -11.64 -23.92 2.99
C LYS A 68 -11.61 -24.90 1.81
N PRO A 69 -12.22 -26.09 1.96
CA PRO A 69 -12.38 -27.02 0.86
C PRO A 69 -13.08 -26.39 -0.35
N LEU A 70 -12.58 -26.69 -1.55
CA LEU A 70 -13.19 -26.21 -2.80
C LEU A 70 -14.46 -27.01 -3.14
N PRO A 71 -15.39 -26.44 -3.92
CA PRO A 71 -16.50 -27.21 -4.50
C PRO A 71 -15.98 -28.40 -5.30
N LYS A 72 -16.67 -29.55 -5.19
CA LYS A 72 -16.21 -30.84 -5.75
C LYS A 72 -15.73 -30.77 -7.21
N GLU A 73 -16.51 -30.13 -8.09
CA GLU A 73 -16.16 -30.01 -9.51
C GLU A 73 -14.90 -29.16 -9.75
N MET A 74 -14.70 -28.12 -8.93
CA MET A 74 -13.52 -27.28 -8.98
C MET A 74 -12.29 -28.03 -8.44
N GLU A 75 -12.46 -28.74 -7.33
CA GLU A 75 -11.44 -29.60 -6.74
C GLU A 75 -10.97 -30.66 -7.74
N GLU A 76 -11.89 -31.36 -8.42
CA GLU A 76 -11.57 -32.35 -9.46
C GLU A 76 -10.73 -31.74 -10.60
N PHE A 77 -11.07 -30.53 -11.04
CA PHE A 77 -10.28 -29.82 -12.04
C PHE A 77 -8.88 -29.45 -11.54
N VAL A 78 -8.78 -28.94 -10.31
CA VAL A 78 -7.52 -28.60 -9.67
C VAL A 78 -6.63 -29.85 -9.52
N GLN A 79 -7.19 -30.98 -9.08
CA GLN A 79 -6.45 -32.23 -8.94
C GLN A 79 -6.01 -32.81 -10.28
N SER A 80 -6.79 -32.61 -11.35
CA SER A 80 -6.41 -33.03 -12.72
C SER A 80 -5.16 -32.31 -13.27
N SER A 81 -4.63 -31.30 -12.57
CA SER A 81 -3.38 -30.64 -12.93
C SER A 81 -2.11 -31.47 -12.67
N GLY A 82 -2.23 -32.57 -11.90
CA GLY A 82 -1.08 -33.40 -11.56
C GLY A 82 0.03 -32.60 -10.88
N GLU A 83 1.28 -32.85 -11.24
CA GLU A 83 2.44 -32.16 -10.64
C GLU A 83 2.65 -30.73 -11.15
N ASN A 84 2.06 -30.38 -12.29
CA ASN A 84 2.18 -29.05 -12.87
C ASN A 84 1.50 -27.99 -11.99
N GLY A 85 0.41 -28.35 -11.32
CA GLY A 85 -0.35 -27.46 -10.46
C GLY A 85 -1.21 -26.45 -11.23
N ILE A 86 -1.66 -25.41 -10.52
CA ILE A 86 -2.63 -24.45 -11.04
C ILE A 86 -2.12 -23.01 -11.03
N VAL A 87 -2.68 -22.22 -11.95
CA VAL A 87 -2.59 -20.76 -11.97
C VAL A 87 -3.98 -20.19 -11.73
N VAL A 88 -4.07 -19.23 -10.81
CA VAL A 88 -5.29 -18.48 -10.54
C VAL A 88 -5.18 -17.13 -11.24
N PHE A 89 -6.21 -16.71 -11.98
CA PHE A 89 -6.25 -15.39 -12.61
C PHE A 89 -7.50 -14.61 -12.21
N SER A 90 -7.31 -13.43 -11.63
CA SER A 90 -8.39 -12.52 -11.24
C SER A 90 -7.96 -11.05 -11.29
N LEU A 91 -8.77 -10.21 -11.94
CA LEU A 91 -8.60 -8.75 -11.98
C LEU A 91 -9.43 -8.02 -10.90
N GLY A 92 -9.86 -8.74 -9.85
CA GLY A 92 -10.62 -8.17 -8.74
C GLY A 92 -12.10 -7.95 -9.07
N SER A 93 -12.91 -7.53 -8.10
CA SER A 93 -14.37 -7.48 -8.24
C SER A 93 -14.89 -6.46 -9.26
N MET A 94 -14.15 -5.36 -9.46
CA MET A 94 -14.55 -4.23 -10.30
C MET A 94 -14.37 -4.48 -11.80
N VAL A 95 -13.49 -5.40 -12.17
CA VAL A 95 -13.20 -5.74 -13.56
C VAL A 95 -13.54 -7.20 -13.77
N SER A 96 -14.67 -7.45 -14.45
CA SER A 96 -15.17 -8.79 -14.74
C SER A 96 -14.80 -9.28 -16.14
N ASN A 97 -14.46 -8.39 -17.07
CA ASN A 97 -14.07 -8.71 -18.44
C ASN A 97 -13.00 -7.74 -18.96
N MET A 98 -12.61 -7.95 -20.22
CA MET A 98 -11.67 -7.11 -20.98
C MET A 98 -12.07 -7.18 -22.46
N SER A 99 -11.39 -6.41 -23.32
CA SER A 99 -11.62 -6.51 -24.77
C SER A 99 -11.28 -7.91 -25.30
N GLU A 100 -11.98 -8.33 -26.35
CA GLU A 100 -11.82 -9.66 -26.95
C GLU A 100 -10.36 -9.90 -27.36
N ASP A 101 -9.70 -8.93 -28.01
CA ASP A 101 -8.29 -9.02 -28.41
C ASP A 101 -7.32 -9.25 -27.24
N ARG A 102 -7.62 -8.70 -26.06
CA ARG A 102 -6.82 -8.92 -24.84
C ARG A 102 -7.11 -10.28 -24.25
N ALA A 103 -8.38 -10.69 -24.23
CA ALA A 103 -8.76 -12.02 -23.79
C ALA A 103 -8.15 -13.12 -24.68
N GLU A 104 -8.08 -12.93 -26.00
CA GLU A 104 -7.46 -13.86 -26.96
C GLU A 104 -5.96 -14.05 -26.73
N VAL A 105 -5.24 -12.96 -26.50
CA VAL A 105 -3.79 -13.03 -26.23
C VAL A 105 -3.50 -13.75 -24.91
N ILE A 106 -4.31 -13.50 -23.88
CA ILE A 106 -4.18 -14.21 -22.61
C ILE A 106 -4.53 -15.69 -22.76
N ALA A 107 -5.64 -16.00 -23.44
CA ALA A 107 -6.06 -17.38 -23.70
C ALA A 107 -4.99 -18.16 -24.48
N SER A 108 -4.40 -17.53 -25.50
CA SER A 108 -3.29 -18.08 -26.28
C SER A 108 -2.07 -18.41 -25.43
N ALA A 109 -1.78 -17.61 -24.39
CA ALA A 109 -0.66 -17.88 -23.49
C ALA A 109 -0.99 -19.04 -22.55
N PHE A 110 -2.21 -19.08 -22.02
CA PHE A 110 -2.66 -20.17 -21.16
C PHE A 110 -2.71 -21.51 -21.87
N ALA A 111 -3.09 -21.55 -23.14
CA ALA A 111 -3.09 -22.79 -23.93
C ALA A 111 -1.68 -23.42 -24.05
N GLN A 112 -0.61 -22.64 -23.84
CA GLN A 112 0.78 -23.08 -23.98
C GLN A 112 1.45 -23.52 -22.67
N ILE A 113 0.80 -23.33 -21.52
CA ILE A 113 1.35 -23.75 -20.23
C ILE A 113 0.77 -25.11 -19.79
N PRO A 114 1.57 -25.95 -19.11
CA PRO A 114 1.10 -27.26 -18.65
C PRO A 114 0.18 -27.18 -17.41
N GLN A 115 0.13 -26.02 -16.73
CA GLN A 115 -0.76 -25.79 -15.58
C GLN A 115 -2.23 -25.77 -16.00
N LYS A 116 -3.11 -26.14 -15.07
CA LYS A 116 -4.53 -25.77 -15.18
C LYS A 116 -4.71 -24.31 -14.78
N VAL A 117 -5.58 -23.59 -15.48
CA VAL A 117 -5.85 -22.18 -15.20
C VAL A 117 -7.29 -22.00 -14.77
N LEU A 118 -7.50 -21.36 -13.64
CA LEU A 118 -8.81 -20.91 -13.17
C LEU A 118 -8.88 -19.41 -13.33
N TRP A 119 -9.69 -18.96 -14.28
CA TRP A 119 -9.74 -17.56 -14.68
C TRP A 119 -11.11 -16.96 -14.36
N ARG A 120 -11.12 -15.94 -13.48
CA ARG A 120 -12.31 -15.12 -13.27
C ARG A 120 -12.52 -14.20 -14.47
N TYR A 121 -13.54 -14.49 -15.26
CA TYR A 121 -13.87 -13.76 -16.48
C TYR A 121 -15.35 -13.97 -16.85
N ASP A 122 -16.06 -12.87 -17.09
CA ASP A 122 -17.48 -12.81 -17.46
C ASP A 122 -17.67 -12.06 -18.80
N GLY A 123 -16.70 -12.19 -19.70
CA GLY A 123 -16.80 -11.71 -21.08
C GLY A 123 -17.07 -12.86 -22.06
N LYS A 124 -17.05 -12.53 -23.36
CA LYS A 124 -17.16 -13.54 -24.42
C LYS A 124 -15.98 -14.50 -24.34
N LYS A 125 -16.27 -15.81 -24.33
CA LYS A 125 -15.26 -16.87 -24.29
C LYS A 125 -14.28 -16.70 -25.47
N PRO A 126 -12.96 -16.66 -25.22
CA PRO A 126 -11.97 -16.60 -26.29
C PRO A 126 -11.96 -17.87 -27.14
N ASP A 127 -11.73 -17.72 -28.43
CA ASP A 127 -11.59 -18.81 -29.41
C ASP A 127 -10.32 -19.63 -29.14
N ASN A 128 -9.23 -18.98 -28.72
CA ASN A 128 -7.97 -19.65 -28.38
C ASN A 128 -7.92 -20.24 -26.96
N LEU A 129 -9.07 -20.39 -26.29
CA LEU A 129 -9.11 -20.93 -24.92
C LEU A 129 -8.76 -22.43 -24.90
N GLY A 130 -7.57 -22.75 -24.41
CA GLY A 130 -7.10 -24.12 -24.26
C GLY A 130 -7.91 -24.96 -23.26
N PRO A 131 -7.95 -26.30 -23.41
CA PRO A 131 -8.70 -27.21 -22.53
C PRO A 131 -8.15 -27.29 -21.10
N ASN A 132 -6.97 -26.71 -20.84
CA ASN A 132 -6.39 -26.55 -19.52
C ASN A 132 -6.95 -25.34 -18.75
N THR A 133 -7.80 -24.50 -19.36
CA THR A 133 -8.34 -23.30 -18.73
C THR A 133 -9.85 -23.42 -18.51
N ARG A 134 -10.32 -23.06 -17.32
CA ARG A 134 -11.75 -22.90 -17.01
C ARG A 134 -12.05 -21.44 -16.64
N LEU A 135 -13.15 -20.94 -17.21
CA LEU A 135 -13.68 -19.61 -16.94
C LEU A 135 -14.71 -19.68 -15.82
N TYR A 136 -14.67 -18.70 -14.92
CA TYR A 136 -15.61 -18.58 -13.82
C TYR A 136 -16.08 -17.14 -13.69
N LYS A 137 -17.37 -16.93 -13.41
CA LYS A 137 -17.87 -15.59 -13.05
C LYS A 137 -17.36 -15.14 -11.68
N TRP A 138 -17.14 -16.10 -10.79
CA TRP A 138 -16.63 -15.88 -9.45
C TRP A 138 -15.72 -17.03 -9.02
N LEU A 139 -14.63 -16.69 -8.32
CA LEU A 139 -13.69 -17.66 -7.76
C LEU A 139 -13.69 -17.56 -6.24
N PRO A 140 -13.64 -18.68 -5.50
CA PRO A 140 -13.23 -18.68 -4.09
C PRO A 140 -11.72 -18.40 -4.02
N GLN A 141 -11.31 -17.16 -4.33
CA GLN A 141 -9.92 -16.78 -4.60
C GLN A 141 -8.97 -17.14 -3.46
N SER A 142 -9.31 -16.78 -2.22
CA SER A 142 -8.46 -17.10 -1.05
C SER A 142 -8.30 -18.61 -0.87
N ASP A 143 -9.36 -19.39 -1.07
CA ASP A 143 -9.31 -20.85 -0.92
C ASP A 143 -8.45 -21.49 -2.01
N LEU A 144 -8.56 -21.00 -3.25
CA LEU A 144 -7.69 -21.40 -4.35
C LEU A 144 -6.23 -21.01 -4.10
N LEU A 145 -5.97 -19.80 -3.60
CA LEU A 145 -4.60 -19.37 -3.29
C LEU A 145 -3.98 -20.23 -2.18
N GLY A 146 -4.75 -20.65 -1.19
CA GLY A 146 -4.30 -21.57 -0.14
C GLY A 146 -4.27 -23.05 -0.53
N HIS A 147 -4.66 -23.39 -1.76
CA HIS A 147 -4.63 -24.77 -2.22
C HIS A 147 -3.18 -25.24 -2.52
N PRO A 148 -2.75 -26.44 -2.09
CA PRO A 148 -1.36 -26.90 -2.27
C PRO A 148 -0.86 -26.97 -3.72
N LYS A 149 -1.78 -27.13 -4.69
CA LYS A 149 -1.45 -27.15 -6.12
C LYS A 149 -1.21 -25.77 -6.72
N THR A 150 -1.48 -24.68 -6.01
CA THR A 150 -1.34 -23.32 -6.56
C THR A 150 0.11 -22.90 -6.71
N LYS A 151 0.49 -22.53 -7.93
CA LYS A 151 1.87 -22.15 -8.28
C LYS A 151 2.04 -20.66 -8.48
N ALA A 152 1.05 -19.98 -9.04
CA ALA A 152 1.12 -18.56 -9.33
C ALA A 152 -0.26 -17.89 -9.31
N PHE A 153 -0.26 -16.59 -9.04
CA PHE A 153 -1.44 -15.74 -9.09
C PHE A 153 -1.25 -14.60 -10.10
N ILE A 154 -2.09 -14.56 -11.14
CA ILE A 154 -2.17 -13.41 -12.03
C ILE A 154 -3.18 -12.43 -11.45
N THR A 155 -2.77 -11.19 -11.24
CA THR A 155 -3.57 -10.22 -10.49
C THR A 155 -3.41 -8.79 -10.99
N HIS A 156 -4.48 -8.02 -10.92
CA HIS A 156 -4.43 -6.56 -11.05
C HIS A 156 -3.65 -5.86 -9.92
N GLY A 157 -3.29 -6.53 -8.82
CA GLY A 157 -2.53 -5.90 -7.73
C GLY A 157 -3.36 -5.11 -6.71
N GLY A 158 -4.67 -5.35 -6.65
CA GLY A 158 -5.50 -4.81 -5.57
C GLY A 158 -5.05 -5.34 -4.20
N SER A 159 -5.05 -4.45 -3.20
CA SER A 159 -4.52 -4.71 -1.85
C SER A 159 -5.02 -6.01 -1.21
N ASN A 160 -6.31 -6.37 -1.37
CA ASN A 160 -6.84 -7.62 -0.79
C ASN A 160 -6.19 -8.87 -1.38
N GLY A 161 -6.11 -8.94 -2.71
CA GLY A 161 -5.52 -10.08 -3.41
C GLY A 161 -4.02 -10.19 -3.17
N VAL A 162 -3.32 -9.07 -3.01
CA VAL A 162 -1.90 -9.05 -2.63
C VAL A 162 -1.69 -9.68 -1.26
N TYR A 163 -2.48 -9.29 -0.25
CA TYR A 163 -2.38 -9.89 1.08
C TYR A 163 -2.79 -11.37 1.11
N GLU A 164 -3.78 -11.79 0.33
CA GLU A 164 -4.13 -13.21 0.21
C GLU A 164 -2.99 -14.02 -0.41
N ALA A 165 -2.31 -13.47 -1.42
CA ALA A 165 -1.15 -14.09 -2.03
C ALA A 165 0.05 -14.15 -1.07
N ILE A 166 0.33 -13.09 -0.31
CA ILE A 166 1.37 -13.12 0.73
C ILE A 166 1.02 -14.14 1.81
N TYR A 167 -0.22 -14.11 2.32
CA TYR A 167 -0.70 -15.02 3.35
C TYR A 167 -0.49 -16.47 2.91
N HIS A 168 -0.95 -16.86 1.72
CA HIS A 168 -0.79 -18.24 1.23
C HIS A 168 0.58 -18.53 0.57
N GLY A 169 1.50 -17.56 0.55
CA GLY A 169 2.84 -17.72 -0.01
C GLY A 169 2.85 -17.99 -1.52
N ILE A 170 2.01 -17.29 -2.30
CA ILE A 170 1.87 -17.47 -3.75
C ILE A 170 2.54 -16.31 -4.51
N PRO A 171 3.54 -16.56 -5.38
CA PRO A 171 4.14 -15.51 -6.19
C PRO A 171 3.18 -15.07 -7.29
N MET A 172 3.39 -13.87 -7.84
CA MET A 172 2.39 -13.24 -8.71
C MET A 172 2.93 -12.67 -10.02
N VAL A 173 2.05 -12.65 -11.04
CA VAL A 173 2.21 -11.81 -12.22
C VAL A 173 1.22 -10.65 -12.09
N GLY A 174 1.74 -9.43 -11.95
CA GLY A 174 0.97 -8.23 -11.72
C GLY A 174 0.64 -7.48 -13.02
N THR A 175 -0.63 -7.20 -13.28
CA THR A 175 -1.14 -6.43 -14.43
C THR A 175 -1.98 -5.25 -13.93
N PRO A 176 -1.36 -4.21 -13.36
CA PRO A 176 -2.08 -3.11 -12.71
C PRO A 176 -2.94 -2.31 -13.70
N LEU A 177 -4.11 -1.86 -13.23
CA LEU A 177 -5.11 -1.17 -14.05
C LEU A 177 -5.33 0.28 -13.60
N PHE A 178 -5.48 0.52 -12.29
CA PHE A 178 -5.79 1.86 -11.75
C PHE A 178 -5.48 1.98 -10.25
N ALA A 179 -5.64 3.18 -9.69
CA ALA A 179 -5.46 3.49 -8.28
C ALA A 179 -4.06 3.09 -7.73
N ASP A 180 -4.02 2.42 -6.58
CA ASP A 180 -2.82 2.01 -5.85
C ASP A 180 -2.13 0.77 -6.46
N GLN A 181 -2.77 0.12 -7.44
CA GLN A 181 -2.35 -1.18 -7.95
C GLN A 181 -0.92 -1.20 -8.51
N ALA A 182 -0.51 -0.16 -9.24
CA ALA A 182 0.83 -0.08 -9.81
C ALA A 182 1.90 0.01 -8.72
N ASP A 183 1.63 0.76 -7.64
CA ASP A 183 2.52 0.85 -6.47
C ASP A 183 2.57 -0.48 -5.72
N ASN A 184 1.43 -1.15 -5.54
CA ASN A 184 1.37 -2.45 -4.89
C ASN A 184 2.21 -3.50 -5.62
N ILE A 185 2.09 -3.58 -6.95
CA ILE A 185 2.91 -4.49 -7.77
C ILE A 185 4.38 -4.09 -7.75
N ALA A 186 4.70 -2.79 -7.74
CA ALA A 186 6.10 -2.33 -7.63
C ALA A 186 6.74 -2.79 -6.31
N ARG A 187 6.02 -2.72 -5.19
CA ARG A 187 6.47 -3.25 -3.89
C ARG A 187 6.72 -4.75 -3.94
N MET A 188 5.78 -5.53 -4.46
CA MET A 188 5.96 -6.99 -4.62
C MET A 188 7.14 -7.34 -5.53
N LYS A 189 7.33 -6.60 -6.62
CA LYS A 189 8.49 -6.77 -7.51
C LYS A 189 9.80 -6.47 -6.77
N SER A 190 9.86 -5.37 -6.01
CA SER A 190 11.07 -5.03 -5.23
C SER A 190 11.44 -6.07 -4.17
N LYS A 191 10.46 -6.86 -3.72
CA LYS A 191 10.65 -7.96 -2.77
C LYS A 191 10.95 -9.29 -3.47
N GLY A 192 11.04 -9.29 -4.80
CA GLY A 192 11.33 -10.47 -5.60
C GLY A 192 10.20 -11.49 -5.59
N THR A 193 8.94 -11.07 -5.43
CA THR A 193 7.77 -11.96 -5.37
C THR A 193 6.80 -11.76 -6.54
N ALA A 194 7.12 -10.85 -7.47
CA ALA A 194 6.28 -10.55 -8.61
C ALA A 194 7.02 -10.14 -9.87
N VAL A 195 6.44 -10.49 -11.03
CA VAL A 195 6.75 -9.88 -12.33
C VAL A 195 5.63 -8.91 -12.67
N ARG A 196 5.96 -7.71 -13.16
CA ARG A 196 4.98 -6.71 -13.63
C ARG A 196 4.88 -6.76 -15.14
N LEU A 197 3.66 -6.86 -15.65
CA LEU A 197 3.29 -6.69 -17.05
C LEU A 197 2.29 -5.54 -17.20
N ASP A 198 2.13 -5.06 -18.42
CA ASP A 198 1.13 -4.07 -18.81
C ASP A 198 0.02 -4.80 -19.57
N LEU A 199 -1.22 -4.76 -19.07
CA LEU A 199 -2.32 -5.56 -19.62
C LEU A 199 -2.64 -5.17 -21.07
N GLU A 200 -2.52 -3.88 -21.40
CA GLU A 200 -2.89 -3.35 -22.71
C GLU A 200 -1.86 -3.75 -23.77
N THR A 201 -0.58 -3.73 -23.41
CA THR A 201 0.53 -3.90 -24.37
C THR A 201 1.20 -5.26 -24.35
N MET A 202 1.03 -6.07 -23.30
CA MET A 202 1.69 -7.38 -23.22
C MET A 202 1.28 -8.30 -24.37
N SER A 203 2.28 -9.02 -24.90
CA SER A 203 2.06 -10.08 -25.87
C SER A 203 1.83 -11.43 -25.18
N THR A 204 1.37 -12.42 -25.96
CA THR A 204 1.27 -13.82 -25.54
C THR A 204 2.59 -14.34 -24.96
N ARG A 205 3.70 -13.95 -25.59
CA ARG A 205 5.05 -14.35 -25.18
C ARG A 205 5.46 -13.73 -23.85
N ASP A 206 5.09 -12.48 -23.59
CA ASP A 206 5.43 -11.80 -22.35
C ASP A 206 4.75 -12.47 -21.15
N LEU A 207 3.45 -12.78 -21.27
CA LEU A 207 2.71 -13.50 -20.23
C LEU A 207 3.25 -14.91 -20.01
N LEU A 208 3.54 -15.64 -21.09
CA LEU A 208 4.14 -16.97 -21.01
C LEU A 208 5.49 -16.95 -20.27
N ASN A 209 6.35 -15.98 -20.61
CA ASN A 209 7.66 -15.83 -19.98
C ASN A 209 7.53 -15.43 -18.50
N ALA A 210 6.65 -14.50 -18.17
CA ALA A 210 6.41 -14.08 -16.80
C ALA A 210 5.91 -15.25 -15.93
N LEU A 211 5.00 -16.08 -16.45
CA LEU A 211 4.52 -17.27 -15.76
C LEU A 211 5.62 -18.30 -15.56
N LYS A 212 6.41 -18.59 -16.61
CA LYS A 212 7.57 -19.49 -16.49
C LYS A 212 8.56 -18.99 -15.45
N GLU A 213 8.81 -17.69 -15.42
CA GLU A 213 9.72 -17.07 -14.45
C GLU A 213 9.22 -17.28 -13.02
N VAL A 214 8.00 -16.84 -12.69
CA VAL A 214 7.50 -16.92 -11.29
C VAL A 214 7.24 -18.35 -10.81
N ILE A 215 6.97 -19.29 -11.73
CA ILE A 215 6.70 -20.69 -11.38
C ILE A 215 8.01 -21.48 -11.23
N ASN A 216 8.99 -21.28 -12.12
CA ASN A 216 10.18 -22.14 -12.19
C ASN A 216 11.39 -21.57 -11.46
N ASN A 217 11.47 -20.25 -11.28
CA ASN A 217 12.55 -19.64 -10.52
C ASN A 217 12.21 -19.72 -9.00
N PRO A 218 12.94 -20.55 -8.21
CA PRO A 218 12.59 -20.80 -6.82
C PRO A 218 12.65 -19.55 -5.95
N SER A 219 13.45 -18.54 -6.33
CA SER A 219 13.59 -17.29 -5.56
C SER A 219 12.25 -16.58 -5.34
N TYR A 220 11.32 -16.62 -6.32
CA TYR A 220 10.00 -16.01 -6.16
C TYR A 220 9.18 -16.71 -5.07
N LYS A 221 9.20 -18.04 -5.05
CA LYS A 221 8.50 -18.85 -4.05
C LYS A 221 9.15 -18.68 -2.68
N GLU A 222 10.47 -18.74 -2.59
CA GLU A 222 11.21 -18.54 -1.34
C GLU A 222 10.95 -17.16 -0.73
N ASN A 223 11.02 -16.11 -1.55
CA ASN A 223 10.76 -14.74 -1.10
C ASN A 223 9.33 -14.57 -0.59
N VAL A 224 8.32 -15.07 -1.31
CA VAL A 224 6.93 -14.92 -0.85
C VAL A 224 6.62 -15.80 0.36
N MET A 225 7.24 -16.97 0.49
CA MET A 225 7.14 -17.79 1.70
C MET A 225 7.78 -17.10 2.90
N ARG A 226 8.89 -16.38 2.71
CA ARG A 226 9.46 -15.52 3.75
C ARG A 226 8.49 -14.42 4.18
N LEU A 227 7.81 -13.76 3.23
CA LEU A 227 6.79 -12.77 3.56
C LEU A 227 5.58 -13.40 4.27
N SER A 228 5.13 -14.57 3.82
CA SER A 228 4.07 -15.35 4.47
C SER A 228 4.42 -15.68 5.92
N ALA A 229 5.65 -16.11 6.19
CA ALA A 229 6.12 -16.39 7.54
C ALA A 229 6.07 -15.13 8.42
N ILE A 230 6.54 -13.98 7.94
CA ILE A 230 6.44 -12.69 8.65
C ILE A 230 4.98 -12.29 8.90
N GLN A 231 4.09 -12.53 7.94
CA GLN A 231 2.69 -12.19 8.04
C GLN A 231 1.96 -13.07 9.07
N HIS A 232 2.37 -14.32 9.24
CA HIS A 232 1.84 -15.22 10.26
C HIS A 232 2.47 -15.02 11.64
N ASP A 233 3.76 -14.66 11.69
CA ASP A 233 4.52 -14.47 12.92
C ASP A 233 4.27 -13.08 13.52
N GLN A 234 3.06 -12.91 14.05
CA GLN A 234 2.63 -11.70 14.73
C GLN A 234 2.10 -12.05 16.12
N PRO A 235 2.35 -11.20 17.14
CA PRO A 235 1.88 -11.45 18.51
C PRO A 235 0.34 -11.48 18.62
N MET A 236 -0.34 -10.84 17.69
CA MET A 236 -1.81 -10.78 17.62
C MET A 236 -2.22 -10.76 16.16
N LYS A 237 -3.29 -11.50 15.81
CA LYS A 237 -3.82 -11.51 14.45
C LYS A 237 -4.28 -10.10 14.03
N PRO A 238 -4.16 -9.71 12.75
CA PRO A 238 -4.49 -8.35 12.33
C PRO A 238 -5.93 -7.92 12.62
N LEU A 239 -6.90 -8.82 12.52
CA LEU A 239 -8.30 -8.54 12.86
C LEU A 239 -8.47 -8.29 14.37
N ASP A 240 -7.89 -9.16 15.21
CA ASP A 240 -7.95 -9.02 16.67
C ASP A 240 -7.27 -7.71 17.12
N ARG A 241 -6.17 -7.32 16.47
CA ARG A 241 -5.50 -6.03 16.69
C ARG A 241 -6.41 -4.84 16.37
N ALA A 242 -7.12 -4.90 15.24
CA ALA A 242 -8.08 -3.87 14.87
C ALA A 242 -9.19 -3.74 15.93
N VAL A 243 -9.77 -4.87 16.33
CA VAL A 243 -10.82 -4.91 17.37
C VAL A 243 -10.30 -4.35 18.69
N PHE A 244 -9.12 -4.78 19.14
CA PHE A 244 -8.50 -4.30 20.36
C PHE A 244 -8.39 -2.78 20.39
N TRP A 245 -7.88 -2.15 19.33
CA TRP A 245 -7.67 -0.71 19.29
C TRP A 245 -8.98 0.08 19.18
N ILE A 246 -9.99 -0.46 18.47
CA ILE A 246 -11.34 0.12 18.46
C ILE A 246 -11.92 0.12 19.87
N GLU A 247 -11.88 -1.04 20.55
CA GLU A 247 -12.36 -1.15 21.92
C GLU A 247 -11.55 -0.29 22.90
N PHE A 248 -10.23 -0.17 22.69
CA PHE A 248 -9.37 0.67 23.52
C PHE A 248 -9.85 2.13 23.50
N VAL A 249 -10.09 2.69 22.31
CA VAL A 249 -10.60 4.06 22.15
C VAL A 249 -11.97 4.20 22.81
N MET A 250 -12.86 3.22 22.65
CA MET A 250 -14.19 3.25 23.27
C MET A 250 -14.11 3.19 24.81
N ARG A 251 -13.33 2.25 25.37
CA ARG A 251 -13.16 2.06 26.82
C ARG A 251 -12.61 3.30 27.51
N HIS A 252 -11.70 4.03 26.86
CA HIS A 252 -11.04 5.21 27.43
C HIS A 252 -11.66 6.53 26.97
N LYS A 253 -12.79 6.49 26.25
CA LYS A 253 -13.50 7.67 25.73
C LYS A 253 -12.58 8.57 24.88
N GLY A 254 -11.72 7.97 24.08
CA GLY A 254 -10.71 8.63 23.25
C GLY A 254 -9.31 8.06 23.45
N ALA A 255 -8.33 8.59 22.71
CA ALA A 255 -6.92 8.23 22.78
C ALA A 255 -6.00 9.46 22.59
N LYS A 256 -6.42 10.64 23.09
CA LYS A 256 -5.71 11.91 22.87
C LYS A 256 -4.24 11.89 23.28
N HIS A 257 -3.89 11.12 24.31
CA HIS A 257 -2.52 10.95 24.78
C HIS A 257 -1.61 10.21 23.78
N LEU A 258 -2.17 9.53 22.78
CA LEU A 258 -1.43 8.88 21.67
C LEU A 258 -1.32 9.78 20.45
N ARG A 259 -2.09 10.89 20.40
CA ARG A 259 -2.09 11.82 19.26
C ARG A 259 -0.90 12.77 19.38
N PRO A 260 -0.17 13.03 18.28
CA PRO A 260 0.89 14.03 18.31
C PRO A 260 0.30 15.43 18.42
N ALA A 261 0.99 16.32 19.17
CA ALA A 261 0.65 17.73 19.28
C ALA A 261 0.72 18.49 17.93
N LEU A 262 1.34 17.88 16.92
CA LEU A 262 1.45 18.39 15.56
C LEU A 262 0.11 18.86 14.97
N HIS A 263 -0.98 18.16 15.32
CA HIS A 263 -2.31 18.48 14.81
C HIS A 263 -2.91 19.77 15.39
N ASP A 264 -2.33 20.27 16.49
CA ASP A 264 -2.77 21.49 17.16
C ASP A 264 -1.84 22.69 16.89
N LEU A 265 -0.76 22.49 16.12
CA LEU A 265 0.19 23.55 15.78
C LEU A 265 -0.33 24.45 14.66
N THR A 266 -0.06 25.74 14.79
CA THR A 266 -0.21 26.68 13.66
C THR A 266 0.82 26.42 12.57
N TRP A 267 0.56 26.87 11.34
CA TRP A 267 1.45 26.61 10.21
C TRP A 267 2.88 27.12 10.44
N PHE A 268 3.07 28.25 11.11
CA PHE A 268 4.40 28.82 11.35
C PHE A 268 5.14 28.10 12.49
N GLN A 269 4.43 27.62 13.52
CA GLN A 269 4.99 26.75 14.55
C GLN A 269 5.42 25.40 13.98
N TYR A 270 4.59 24.82 13.10
CA TYR A 270 4.91 23.59 12.38
C TYR A 270 6.23 23.72 11.61
N HIS A 271 6.45 24.87 10.94
CA HIS A 271 7.68 25.16 10.20
C HIS A 271 8.78 25.82 11.08
N SER A 272 8.58 25.90 12.40
CA SER A 272 9.52 26.48 13.37
C SER A 272 9.96 27.92 13.07
N LEU A 273 9.13 28.71 12.38
CA LEU A 273 9.46 30.09 11.99
C LEU A 273 9.57 31.02 13.21
N ASP A 274 8.81 30.74 14.26
CA ASP A 274 8.88 31.40 15.56
C ASP A 274 10.24 31.16 16.24
N VAL A 275 10.70 29.90 16.27
CA VAL A 275 12.01 29.51 16.82
C VAL A 275 13.14 30.11 16.01
N ILE A 276 13.08 30.03 14.67
CA ILE A 276 14.07 30.63 13.78
C ILE A 276 14.13 32.15 13.99
N GLY A 277 12.97 32.82 14.05
CA GLY A 277 12.90 34.26 14.30
C GLY A 277 13.50 34.66 15.65
N PHE A 278 13.21 33.89 16.71
CA PHE A 278 13.80 34.10 18.03
C PHE A 278 15.33 33.95 18.02
N LEU A 279 15.86 32.88 17.41
CA LEU A 279 17.29 32.64 17.32
C LEU A 279 18.00 33.74 16.51
N LEU A 280 17.41 34.20 15.41
CA LEU A 280 17.94 35.32 14.63
C LEU A 280 17.97 36.61 15.45
N ALA A 281 16.95 36.88 16.26
CA ALA A 281 16.92 38.04 17.15
C ALA A 281 18.03 37.97 18.23
N CYS A 282 18.27 36.80 18.81
CA CYS A 282 19.39 36.59 19.75
C CYS A 282 20.75 36.88 19.09
N VAL A 283 20.98 36.35 17.89
CA VAL A 283 22.23 36.58 17.13
C VAL A 283 22.40 38.05 16.78
N ALA A 284 21.35 38.71 16.27
CA ALA A 284 21.39 40.13 15.94
C ALA A 284 21.68 41.00 17.19
N THR A 285 21.08 40.65 18.33
CA THR A 285 21.32 41.34 19.61
C THR A 285 22.77 41.15 20.07
N ALA A 286 23.31 39.93 20.00
CA ALA A 286 24.70 39.67 20.35
C ALA A 286 25.67 40.46 19.45
N ILE A 287 25.46 40.46 18.13
CA ILE A 287 26.25 41.25 17.17
C ILE A 287 26.16 42.75 17.51
N PHE A 288 24.98 43.26 17.80
CA PHE A 288 24.77 44.66 18.16
C PHE A 288 25.52 45.03 19.43
N VAL A 289 25.39 44.22 20.49
CA VAL A 289 26.08 44.43 21.78
C VAL A 289 27.60 44.39 21.58
N ILE A 290 28.13 43.37 20.91
CA ILE A 290 29.57 43.26 20.61
C ILE A 290 30.06 44.49 19.84
N THR A 291 29.33 44.91 18.81
CA THR A 291 29.69 46.09 18.01
C THR A 291 29.70 47.36 18.86
N LYS A 292 28.69 47.56 19.70
CA LYS A 292 28.63 48.72 20.62
C LYS A 292 29.74 48.69 21.67
N CYS A 293 30.05 47.53 22.24
CA CYS A 293 31.18 47.34 23.15
C CYS A 293 32.51 47.66 22.46
N CYS A 294 32.75 47.12 21.26
CA CYS A 294 33.95 47.41 20.47
C CYS A 294 34.08 48.91 20.14
N LEU A 295 33.01 49.54 19.66
CA LEU A 295 32.99 50.98 19.36
C LEU A 295 33.22 51.83 20.62
N PHE A 296 32.64 51.44 21.76
CA PHE A 296 32.85 52.12 23.04
C PHE A 296 34.31 52.01 23.52
N CYS A 297 34.90 50.80 23.44
CA CYS A 297 36.31 50.58 23.72
C CYS A 297 37.19 51.45 22.81
N CYS A 298 36.98 51.39 21.48
CA CYS A 298 37.71 52.21 20.50
C CYS A 298 37.58 53.72 20.80
N TRP A 299 36.39 54.21 21.15
CA TRP A 299 36.17 55.62 21.50
C TRP A 299 36.88 56.03 22.78
N LYS A 300 36.89 55.18 23.81
CA LYS A 300 37.66 55.43 25.04
C LYS A 300 39.15 55.50 24.76
N PHE A 301 39.72 54.55 24.02
CA PHE A 301 41.15 54.58 23.66
C PHE A 301 41.52 55.80 22.82
N ALA A 302 40.66 56.22 21.88
CA ALA A 302 40.86 57.44 21.10
C ALA A 302 40.81 58.73 21.94
N LYS A 303 39.98 58.79 22.99
CA LYS A 303 39.95 59.92 23.94
C LYS A 303 41.19 59.96 24.84
N THR A 304 41.68 58.82 25.30
CA THR A 304 42.90 58.75 26.13
C THR A 304 44.14 59.15 25.34
N GLY A 305 44.23 58.78 24.06
CA GLY A 305 45.33 59.20 23.17
C GLY A 305 45.36 60.70 22.84
N LYS A 306 44.22 61.42 22.92
CA LYS A 306 44.17 62.88 22.77
C LYS A 306 44.61 63.64 24.03
N LYS A 307 44.57 63.03 25.22
CA LYS A 307 45.03 63.66 26.48
C LYS A 307 46.54 63.55 26.71
N GLY A 308 47.26 62.71 25.96
CA GLY A 308 48.72 62.55 26.06
C GLY A 308 49.56 63.29 25.01
N LYS A 309 48.98 64.27 24.29
CA LYS A 309 49.68 65.12 23.29
C LYS A 309 49.63 66.61 23.63
N SER A 310 49.45 66.94 24.91
CA SER A 310 49.54 68.30 25.44
C SER A 310 50.66 68.30 26.49
N ASP A 311 51.89 68.28 26.02
CA ASP A 311 53.09 68.80 26.66
C ASP A 311 54.04 69.24 25.53
#